data_AF-A0A258EFH9-F1
#
_entry.id   AF-A0A258EFH9-F1
#
_cell.length_a   1.000
_cell.length_b   1.000
_cell.length_c   1.000
_cell.angle_alpha   90.00
_cell.angle_beta   90.00
_cell.angle_gamma   90.00
#
_symmetry.space_group_name_H-M   'P 1'
#
loop_
_entity.id
_entity.type
_entity.pdbx_description
1 polymer ?
#
loop_
_entity_poly.entity_id
_entity_poly.type
_entity_poly.pdbx_seq_one_letter_code
_entity_poly.pdbx_strand_id
1 'polypeptide(L)'
;MRLNGKLTVICHELTPHVRFALEQGQITAVITQNLGHLARSTLRVLRAKVDNQPLDEGQEQIRIEIVLRENLPAQPAPALEPRIDQVA
;
A
#
# COMPACT_ATOMS: atom_id res chain seq x y z
N MET A 1 -15.25 23.75 -0.73
CA MET A 1 -14.57 24.52 0.33
C MET A 1 -13.16 24.82 -0.13
N ARG A 2 -12.82 26.09 -0.44
CA ARG A 2 -11.46 26.52 -0.79
C ARG A 2 -10.95 27.37 0.37
N LEU A 3 -9.90 26.91 1.05
CA LEU A 3 -9.29 27.60 2.18
C LEU A 3 -8.25 28.61 1.67
N ASN A 4 -8.36 29.84 2.16
CA ASN A 4 -7.65 31.03 1.68
C ASN A 4 -6.25 31.13 2.30
N GLY A 5 -5.43 30.14 1.92
CA GLY A 5 -4.11 29.79 2.44
C GLY A 5 -4.02 28.28 2.25
N LYS A 6 -3.18 27.79 1.32
CA LYS A 6 -3.16 26.38 0.91
C LYS A 6 -2.97 25.48 2.13
N LEU A 7 -4.07 24.97 2.68
CA LEU A 7 -4.04 24.01 3.77
C LEU A 7 -3.38 22.74 3.23
N THR A 8 -2.23 22.39 3.79
CA THR A 8 -1.59 21.10 3.51
C THR A 8 -2.32 20.03 4.29
N VAL A 9 -2.93 19.09 3.58
CA VAL A 9 -3.64 17.95 4.17
C VAL A 9 -2.89 16.67 3.81
N ILE A 10 -2.50 15.93 4.85
CA ILE A 10 -1.85 14.63 4.72
C ILE A 10 -2.79 13.58 5.31
N CYS A 11 -3.22 12.62 4.50
CA CYS A 11 -4.05 11.51 4.93
C CYS A 11 -3.22 10.26 5.25
N HIS A 12 -3.81 9.30 5.96
CA HIS A 12 -3.27 7.97 6.13
C HIS A 12 -4.04 6.97 5.26
N GLU A 13 -3.34 5.96 4.74
CA GLU A 13 -3.89 4.85 3.94
C GLU A 13 -4.49 5.24 2.58
N LEU A 14 -4.10 4.54 1.51
CA LEU A 14 -4.58 4.85 0.15
C LEU A 14 -5.90 4.13 -0.18
N THR A 15 -6.96 4.45 0.58
CA THR A 15 -8.32 3.96 0.28
C THR A 15 -8.86 4.56 -1.03
N PRO A 16 -9.90 3.97 -1.66
CA PRO A 16 -10.48 4.52 -2.89
C PRO A 16 -10.92 5.99 -2.78
N HIS A 17 -11.48 6.38 -1.63
CA HIS A 17 -11.92 7.75 -1.38
C HIS A 17 -10.73 8.72 -1.23
N VAL A 18 -9.68 8.29 -0.52
CA VAL A 18 -8.45 9.07 -0.34
C VAL A 18 -7.71 9.25 -1.66
N ARG A 19 -7.64 8.19 -2.48
CA ARG A 19 -7.12 8.25 -3.85
C ARG A 19 -7.85 9.31 -4.67
N PHE A 20 -9.18 9.24 -4.72
CA PHE A 20 -9.99 10.20 -5.46
C PHE A 20 -9.72 11.64 -4.97
N ALA A 21 -9.68 11.87 -3.65
CA ALA A 21 -9.37 13.17 -3.08
C ALA A 21 -7.97 13.69 -3.47
N LEU A 22 -6.96 12.81 -3.55
CA LEU A 22 -5.60 13.14 -3.96
C LEU A 22 -5.54 13.51 -5.45
N GLU A 23 -6.23 12.75 -6.29
CA GLU A 23 -6.39 13.04 -7.72
C GLU A 23 -7.06 14.41 -7.93
N GLN A 24 -8.16 14.69 -7.22
CA GLN A 24 -8.88 15.97 -7.28
C GLN A 24 -8.13 17.15 -6.62
N GLY A 25 -7.02 16.89 -5.92
CA GLY A 25 -6.22 17.92 -5.24
C GLY A 25 -6.89 18.50 -4.00
N GLN A 26 -7.82 17.75 -3.42
CA GLN A 26 -8.46 18.06 -2.16
C GLN A 26 -7.51 17.75 -0.98
N ILE A 27 -6.57 16.82 -1.18
CA ILE A 27 -5.48 16.52 -0.26
C ILE A 27 -4.13 16.62 -0.96
N THR A 28 -3.06 16.83 -0.18
CA THR A 28 -1.71 17.10 -0.69
C THR A 28 -0.87 15.82 -0.82
N ALA A 29 -0.99 14.92 0.15
CA ALA A 29 -0.23 13.68 0.20
C ALA A 29 -0.95 12.61 1.04
N VAL A 30 -0.51 11.37 0.90
CA VAL A 30 -0.95 10.23 1.71
C VAL A 30 0.29 9.52 2.24
N ILE A 31 0.29 9.20 3.52
CA ILE A 31 1.27 8.28 4.12
C ILE A 31 0.60 6.93 4.27
N THR A 32 1.15 5.90 3.66
CA THR A 32 0.57 4.54 3.68
C THR A 32 1.60 3.49 4.06
N GLN A 33 1.11 2.34 4.53
CA GLN A 33 1.94 1.16 4.71
C GLN A 33 2.15 0.48 3.36
N ASN A 34 3.34 -0.05 3.08
CA ASN A 34 3.53 -0.95 1.95
C ASN A 34 3.01 -2.36 2.34
N LEU A 35 1.69 -2.56 2.19
CA LEU A 35 1.02 -3.83 2.54
C LEU A 35 1.63 -5.03 1.80
N GLY A 36 2.07 -4.84 0.54
CA GLY A 36 2.71 -5.89 -0.25
C GLY A 36 4.09 -6.31 0.28
N HIS A 37 4.87 -5.36 0.80
CA HIS A 37 6.11 -5.66 1.52
C HIS A 37 5.83 -6.33 2.84
N LEU A 38 4.81 -5.90 3.59
CA LEU A 38 4.46 -6.49 4.89
C LEU A 38 4.05 -7.97 4.74
N ALA A 39 3.23 -8.28 3.75
CA ALA A 39 2.85 -9.66 3.41
C ALA A 39 4.05 -10.52 3.00
N ARG A 40 4.93 -10.00 2.13
CA ARG A 40 6.14 -10.73 1.69
C ARG A 40 7.16 -10.92 2.82
N SER A 41 7.36 -9.90 3.65
CA SER A 41 8.21 -9.96 4.84
C SER A 41 7.70 -11.05 5.79
N THR A 42 6.39 -11.07 6.07
CA THR A 42 5.76 -12.10 6.90
C THR A 42 6.02 -13.50 6.34
N LEU A 43 5.79 -13.72 5.04
CA LEU A 43 6.04 -15.01 4.39
C LEU A 43 7.51 -15.43 4.50
N ARG A 44 8.44 -14.52 4.25
CA ARG A 44 9.87 -14.79 4.32
C ARG A 44 10.33 -15.11 5.74
N VAL A 45 9.85 -14.36 6.73
CA VAL A 45 10.13 -14.63 8.16
C VAL A 45 9.61 -16.01 8.57
N LEU A 46 8.37 -16.34 8.22
CA LEU A 46 7.80 -17.66 8.53
C LEU A 46 8.57 -18.77 7.82
N ARG A 47 8.94 -18.58 6.56
CA ARG A 47 9.71 -19.56 5.78
C ARG A 47 11.10 -19.81 6.38
N ALA A 48 11.84 -18.74 6.71
CA ALA A 48 13.16 -18.87 7.33
C ALA A 48 13.12 -19.61 8.66
N LYS A 49 12.07 -19.38 9.48
CA LYS A 49 11.85 -20.11 10.74
C LYS A 49 11.59 -21.60 10.52
N VAL A 50 10.82 -21.97 9.49
CA VAL A 50 10.57 -23.37 9.14
C VAL A 50 11.82 -24.05 8.59
N ASP A 51 12.56 -23.35 7.73
CA ASP A 51 13.74 -23.89 7.03
C ASP A 51 15.05 -23.74 7.86
N ASN A 52 14.99 -23.23 9.09
CA ASN A 52 16.13 -22.87 9.94
C ASN A 52 17.20 -22.05 9.22
N GLN A 53 16.77 -21.11 8.38
CA GLN A 53 17.65 -20.21 7.64
C GLN A 53 17.83 -18.86 8.36
N PRO A 54 18.98 -18.18 8.18
CA PRO A 54 19.18 -16.85 8.72
C PRO A 54 18.24 -15.83 8.05
N LEU A 55 17.86 -14.80 8.81
CA LEU A 55 17.11 -13.65 8.31
C LEU A 55 18.06 -12.50 7.97
N ASP A 56 17.73 -11.77 6.91
CA ASP A 56 18.33 -10.47 6.62
C ASP A 56 17.49 -9.39 7.32
N GLU A 57 17.96 -8.91 8.47
CA GLU A 57 17.25 -7.90 9.26
C GLU A 57 17.01 -6.60 8.48
N GLY A 58 17.88 -6.24 7.54
CA GLY A 58 17.72 -5.05 6.71
C GLY A 58 16.53 -5.16 5.75
N GLN A 59 16.23 -6.38 5.29
CA GLN A 59 15.09 -6.69 4.43
C GLN A 59 13.75 -6.68 5.18
N GLU A 60 13.76 -6.90 6.50
CA GLU A 60 12.54 -6.98 7.32
C GLU A 60 12.14 -5.65 7.97
N GLN A 61 12.87 -4.57 7.67
CA GLN A 61 12.46 -3.24 8.10
C GLN A 61 11.21 -2.79 7.34
N ILE A 62 10.09 -2.65 8.07
CA ILE A 62 8.83 -2.15 7.51
C ILE A 62 8.97 -0.66 7.22
N ARG A 63 8.75 -0.28 5.96
CA ARG A 63 8.82 1.10 5.48
C ARG A 63 7.43 1.68 5.25
N ILE A 64 7.33 3.00 5.41
CA ILE A 64 6.17 3.77 4.95
C ILE A 64 6.39 4.23 3.51
N GLU A 65 5.29 4.56 2.84
CA GLU A 65 5.28 5.19 1.53
C GLU A 65 4.61 6.57 1.62
N ILE A 66 5.18 7.52 0.88
CA ILE A 66 4.57 8.84 0.66
C ILE A 66 4.02 8.85 -0.76
N VAL A 67 2.70 8.94 -0.85
CA VAL A 67 1.98 8.99 -2.12
C VAL A 67 1.53 10.42 -2.38
N LEU A 68 1.98 10.93 -3.52
CA LEU A 68 1.60 12.19 -4.13
C LEU A 68 0.76 11.87 -5.38
N ARG A 69 0.17 12.89 -5.98
CA ARG A 69 -0.55 12.70 -7.25
C ARG A 69 0.39 12.18 -8.35
N GLU A 70 1.64 12.62 -8.33
CA GLU A 70 2.65 12.36 -9.36
C GLU A 70 3.19 10.93 -9.32
N ASN A 71 3.11 10.24 -8.17
CA ASN A 71 3.59 8.87 -7.99
C ASN A 71 2.47 7.87 -7.63
N LEU A 72 1.21 8.27 -7.87
CA LEU A 72 0.05 7.49 -7.51
C LEU A 72 0.11 6.10 -8.18
N PRO A 73 0.06 4.99 -7.41
CA PRO A 73 0.20 3.66 -7.99
C PRO A 73 -1.00 3.35 -8.89
N ALA A 74 -0.80 2.50 -9.91
CA ALA A 74 -1.91 2.01 -10.72
C ALA A 74 -2.92 1.26 -9.84
N GLN A 75 -4.21 1.37 -10.15
CA GLN A 75 -5.21 0.57 -9.47
C GLN A 75 -4.97 -0.90 -9.84
N PRO A 76 -4.87 -1.81 -8.85
CA PRO A 76 -4.76 -3.22 -9.17
C PRO A 76 -5.98 -3.62 -10.00
N ALA A 77 -5.75 -4.44 -11.03
CA ALA A 77 -6.84 -5.05 -11.77
C ALA A 77 -7.80 -5.71 -10.76
N PRO A 78 -9.12 -5.64 -10.97
CA PRO A 78 -10.05 -6.36 -10.12
C PRO A 78 -9.58 -7.82 -10.05
N ALA A 79 -9.49 -8.36 -8.83
CA ALA A 79 -9.15 -9.75 -8.66
C ALA A 79 -10.10 -10.57 -9.55
N LEU A 80 -9.55 -11.38 -10.45
CA LEU A 80 -10.34 -12.36 -11.18
C LEU A 80 -11.06 -13.18 -10.12
N GLU A 81 -12.39 -13.08 -10.07
CA GLU A 81 -13.17 -13.90 -9.17
C GLU A 81 -12.78 -15.35 -9.43
N PRO A 82 -12.41 -16.12 -8.39
CA PRO A 82 -12.09 -17.52 -8.58
C PRO A 82 -13.32 -18.19 -9.22
N ARG A 83 -13.17 -18.70 -10.44
CA ARG A 83 -14.19 -19.52 -11.08
C ARG A 83 -14.30 -20.80 -10.25
N ILE A 84 -15.30 -20.84 -9.37
CA ILE A 84 -15.57 -21.93 -8.43
C ILE A 84 -15.83 -23.25 -9.21
N ASP A 85 -16.13 -23.13 -10.49
CA ASP A 85 -16.48 -24.15 -11.47
C ASP A 85 -15.28 -24.90 -12.10
N GLN A 86 -14.03 -24.67 -11.68
CA GLN A 86 -12.84 -25.36 -12.24
C GLN A 86 -12.11 -26.30 -11.29
N VAL A 87 -12.64 -26.58 -10.10
CA VAL A 87 -12.11 -27.65 -9.24
C VAL A 87 -12.82 -28.95 -9.58
N ALA A 88 -12.29 -29.66 -10.59
CA ALA A 88 -12.64 -31.03 -10.92
C ALA A 88 -11.75 -32.01 -10.14
#